data_AF-A0A9E2BJU2-F1
#
_entry.id   AF-A0A9E2BJU2-F1
#
_cell.length_a   1.000
_cell.length_b   1.000
_cell.length_c   1.000
_cell.angle_alpha   90.00
_cell.angle_beta   90.00
_cell.angle_gamma   90.00
#
_symmetry.space_group_name_H-M   'P 1'
#
loop_
_entity.id
_entity.type
_entity.pdbx_description
1 polymer ?
#
loop_
_entity_poly.entity_id
_entity_poly.type
_entity_poly.pdbx_seq_one_letter_code
_entity_poly.pdbx_strand_id
1 'polypeptide(L)'
;MKVTSWPASAARASGTWVVRPQDLNYHQSIFGGRVMALVDDLASRLGSDIAGRPVVTVGLDLMTFEAGIRAFELIHLDARVTRVFRTSMEVMVLVQGMNPRTGETWRTSTATLTLVALGEDGRPTPIPQVIPETPEEKQLYETAARRRELRLSRPKEVELDFRDHDPVSAAHLSFESTTEVCFPGVTNDLGVAKAGWLLSMGDVLAGLSASRHAGTATVTAAVDAVDFPEPVQVGDIVELRTYLTRAFRTSMEVRAEVWKRRTPASTPERVTTIYYTYVAVDRSGRPIPVPPLTPKTPLDQMLYESAGQRRQVRLASAQTFS
;
A
#
# COMPACT_ATOMS: atom_id res chain seq x y z
N MET A 1 11.65 0.18 34.37
CA MET A 1 12.89 0.38 33.58
C MET A 1 12.50 0.87 32.19
N LYS A 2 13.14 1.92 31.66
CA LYS A 2 12.96 2.28 30.24
C LYS A 2 13.70 1.22 29.41
N VAL A 3 12.98 0.47 28.58
CA VAL A 3 13.59 -0.49 27.66
C VAL A 3 14.47 0.29 26.69
N THR A 4 15.77 0.00 26.68
CA THR A 4 16.76 0.68 25.82
C THR A 4 16.95 -0.02 24.48
N SER A 5 16.70 -1.33 24.45
CA SER A 5 16.80 -2.16 23.26
C SER A 5 15.94 -3.42 23.36
N TRP A 6 15.60 -3.99 22.20
CA TRP A 6 14.90 -5.25 22.04
C TRP A 6 15.79 -6.24 21.27
N PRO A 7 15.83 -7.53 21.63
CA PRO A 7 16.34 -8.55 20.72
C PRO A 7 15.38 -8.69 19.52
N ALA A 8 15.92 -8.87 18.31
CA ALA A 8 15.11 -9.01 17.08
C ALA A 8 14.13 -10.18 17.15
N SER A 9 14.51 -11.25 17.85
CA SER A 9 13.66 -12.40 18.17
C SER A 9 12.37 -12.03 18.92
N ALA A 10 12.40 -10.99 19.76
CA ALA A 10 11.24 -10.47 20.49
C ALA A 10 10.48 -9.36 19.75
N ALA A 11 11.05 -8.78 18.68
CA ALA A 11 10.45 -7.68 17.93
C ALA A 11 9.52 -8.18 16.83
N ARG A 12 8.54 -9.02 17.21
CA ARG A 12 7.65 -9.75 16.30
C ARG A 12 6.21 -9.71 16.77
N ALA A 13 5.28 -9.75 15.81
CA ALA A 13 3.86 -9.93 16.08
C ALA A 13 3.24 -10.76 14.96
N SER A 14 2.21 -11.54 15.29
CA SER A 14 1.45 -12.28 14.28
C SER A 14 -0.03 -12.16 14.52
N GLY A 15 -0.82 -12.33 13.47
CA GLY A 15 -2.26 -12.42 13.57
C GLY A 15 -2.84 -13.35 12.52
N THR A 16 -3.97 -13.95 12.85
CA THR A 16 -4.73 -14.81 11.92
C THR A 16 -6.16 -14.34 11.89
N TRP A 17 -6.70 -14.13 10.70
CA TRP A 17 -8.08 -13.73 10.50
C TRP A 17 -8.77 -14.70 9.54
N VAL A 18 -10.06 -14.92 9.76
CA VAL A 18 -10.89 -15.61 8.77
C VAL A 18 -11.23 -14.59 7.68
N VAL A 19 -11.00 -14.95 6.42
CA VAL A 19 -11.45 -14.14 5.28
C VAL A 19 -12.96 -14.28 5.15
N ARG A 20 -13.69 -13.18 5.29
CA ARG A 20 -15.16 -13.18 5.24
C ARG A 20 -15.66 -12.74 3.86
N PRO A 21 -16.91 -13.04 3.49
CA PRO A 21 -17.46 -12.64 2.19
C PRO A 21 -17.33 -11.15 1.85
N GLN A 22 -17.42 -10.26 2.85
CA GLN A 22 -17.23 -8.82 2.66
C GLN A 22 -15.79 -8.39 2.34
N ASP A 23 -14.80 -9.27 2.59
CA ASP A 23 -13.39 -9.02 2.31
C ASP A 23 -13.01 -9.40 0.87
N LEU A 24 -13.96 -9.96 0.10
CA LEU A 24 -13.70 -10.55 -1.21
C LEU A 24 -14.03 -9.61 -2.37
N ASN A 25 -13.27 -9.76 -3.44
CA ASN A 25 -13.64 -9.26 -4.76
C ASN A 25 -14.65 -10.17 -5.46
N TYR A 26 -15.07 -9.77 -6.67
CA TYR A 26 -16.01 -10.54 -7.51
C TYR A 26 -15.52 -11.97 -7.83
N HIS A 27 -14.21 -12.24 -7.74
CA HIS A 27 -13.62 -13.56 -7.95
C HIS A 27 -13.55 -14.43 -6.69
N GLN A 28 -14.23 -14.02 -5.61
CA GLN A 28 -14.22 -14.74 -4.34
C GLN A 28 -12.82 -14.90 -3.74
N SER A 29 -11.93 -13.95 -4.03
CA SER A 29 -10.59 -13.85 -3.44
C SER A 29 -10.47 -12.55 -2.66
N ILE A 30 -9.66 -12.54 -1.60
CA ILE A 30 -9.46 -11.37 -0.75
C ILE A 30 -9.01 -10.18 -1.59
N PHE A 31 -9.62 -9.04 -1.34
CA PHE A 31 -9.30 -7.80 -2.02
C PHE A 31 -7.93 -7.28 -1.59
N GLY A 32 -7.10 -6.79 -2.52
CA GLY A 32 -5.74 -6.34 -2.25
C GLY A 32 -5.69 -5.26 -1.17
N GLY A 33 -6.63 -4.30 -1.24
CA GLY A 33 -6.82 -3.22 -0.28
C GLY A 33 -7.06 -3.73 1.14
N ARG A 34 -7.79 -4.84 1.28
CA ARG A 34 -8.03 -5.45 2.58
C ARG A 34 -6.77 -6.07 3.17
N VAL A 35 -5.95 -6.72 2.34
CA VAL A 35 -4.65 -7.24 2.76
C VAL A 35 -3.74 -6.09 3.21
N MET A 36 -3.65 -5.00 2.44
CA MET A 36 -2.84 -3.82 2.79
C MET A 36 -3.29 -3.18 4.10
N ALA A 37 -4.59 -3.08 4.35
CA ALA A 37 -5.11 -2.56 5.62
C ALA A 37 -4.71 -3.44 6.82
N LEU A 38 -4.81 -4.77 6.69
CA LEU A 38 -4.41 -5.69 7.76
C LEU A 38 -2.90 -5.67 8.02
N VAL A 39 -2.10 -5.56 6.94
CA VAL A 39 -0.65 -5.41 7.01
C VAL A 39 -0.27 -4.14 7.77
N ASP A 40 -0.87 -2.99 7.43
CA ASP A 40 -0.61 -1.71 8.09
C ASP A 40 -1.05 -1.72 9.55
N ASP A 41 -2.21 -2.31 9.86
CA ASP A 41 -2.71 -2.44 11.23
C ASP A 41 -1.75 -3.27 12.12
N LEU A 42 -1.29 -4.43 11.62
CA LEU A 42 -0.37 -5.28 12.38
C LEU A 42 1.01 -4.63 12.52
N ALA A 43 1.51 -3.99 11.46
CA ALA A 43 2.79 -3.31 11.49
C ALA A 43 2.75 -2.11 12.45
N SER A 44 1.69 -1.31 12.42
CA SER A 44 1.51 -0.17 13.31
C SER A 44 1.40 -0.59 14.77
N ARG A 45 0.70 -1.69 15.06
CA ARG A 45 0.65 -2.27 16.41
C ARG A 45 2.04 -2.66 16.89
N LEU A 46 2.75 -3.50 16.12
CA LEU A 46 4.11 -3.93 16.47
C LEU A 46 5.05 -2.73 16.65
N GLY A 47 4.97 -1.77 15.74
CA GLY A 47 5.77 -0.55 15.82
C GLY A 47 5.49 0.26 17.08
N SER A 48 4.23 0.34 17.49
CA SER A 48 3.82 1.02 18.73
C SER A 48 4.32 0.29 19.97
N ASP A 49 4.26 -1.05 19.98
CA ASP A 49 4.77 -1.90 21.06
C ASP A 49 6.29 -1.69 21.26
N ILE A 50 7.05 -1.66 20.16
CA ILE A 50 8.52 -1.49 20.21
C ILE A 50 8.91 -0.04 20.55
N ALA A 51 8.18 0.94 20.01
CA ALA A 51 8.43 2.36 20.25
C ALA A 51 7.96 2.83 21.65
N GLY A 52 7.01 2.11 22.26
CA GLY A 52 6.31 2.49 23.48
C GLY A 52 5.48 3.77 23.32
N ARG A 53 5.02 4.05 22.10
CA ARG A 53 4.31 5.29 21.70
C ARG A 53 3.66 5.13 20.33
N PRO A 54 2.76 6.03 19.92
CA PRO A 54 2.13 5.97 18.62
C PRO A 54 3.14 6.05 17.47
N VAL A 55 2.84 5.32 16.40
CA VAL A 55 3.59 5.37 15.15
C VAL A 55 2.65 5.74 14.00
N VAL A 56 3.25 6.27 12.93
CA VAL A 56 2.58 6.51 11.65
C VAL A 56 3.39 5.86 10.53
N THR A 57 2.69 5.34 9.53
CA THR A 57 3.30 4.80 8.32
C THR A 57 3.68 5.94 7.38
N VAL A 58 4.96 6.06 7.07
CA VAL A 58 5.48 7.11 6.17
C VAL A 58 5.87 6.57 4.80
N GLY A 59 5.95 5.25 4.66
CA GLY A 59 6.14 4.62 3.36
C GLY A 59 5.91 3.12 3.37
N LEU A 60 5.65 2.60 2.19
CA LEU A 60 5.48 1.18 1.87
C LEU A 60 6.32 0.91 0.62
N ASP A 61 7.12 -0.15 0.64
CA ASP A 61 7.88 -0.60 -0.53
C ASP A 61 6.96 -1.36 -1.51
N LEU A 62 7.46 -1.68 -2.71
CA LEU A 62 6.73 -2.49 -3.70
C LEU A 62 6.16 -3.76 -3.04
N MET A 63 4.86 -3.96 -3.18
CA MET A 63 4.16 -5.13 -2.69
C MET A 63 3.47 -5.83 -3.86
N THR A 64 3.74 -7.12 -4.04
CA THR A 64 3.20 -7.96 -5.12
C THR A 64 2.29 -9.05 -4.55
N PHE A 65 1.15 -9.26 -5.19
CA PHE A 65 0.19 -10.29 -4.79
C PHE A 65 0.37 -11.53 -5.67
N GLU A 66 0.97 -12.58 -5.11
CA GLU A 66 1.35 -13.80 -5.81
C GLU A 66 0.21 -14.83 -5.86
N ALA A 67 -0.58 -14.91 -4.79
CA ALA A 67 -1.65 -15.88 -4.65
C ALA A 67 -2.81 -15.35 -3.79
N GLY A 68 -4.04 -15.54 -4.26
CA GLY A 68 -5.25 -15.13 -3.56
C GLY A 68 -5.57 -15.98 -2.32
N ILE A 69 -6.51 -15.49 -1.52
CA ILE A 69 -7.08 -16.21 -0.35
C ILE A 69 -8.60 -16.15 -0.50
N ARG A 70 -9.29 -17.29 -0.43
CA ARG A 70 -10.73 -17.39 -0.71
C ARG A 70 -11.60 -17.19 0.53
N ALA A 71 -12.91 -17.10 0.29
CA ALA A 71 -13.91 -17.09 1.36
C ALA A 71 -13.68 -18.21 2.37
N PHE A 72 -13.68 -17.87 3.66
CA PHE A 72 -13.52 -18.78 4.80
C PHE A 72 -12.17 -19.50 4.91
N GLU A 73 -11.21 -19.19 4.02
CA GLU A 73 -9.80 -19.49 4.28
C GLU A 73 -9.24 -18.51 5.32
N LEU A 74 -8.06 -18.80 5.83
CA LEU A 74 -7.39 -17.96 6.82
C LEU A 74 -6.32 -17.12 6.14
N ILE A 75 -6.21 -15.86 6.54
CA ILE A 75 -5.04 -15.02 6.30
C ILE A 75 -4.19 -15.00 7.57
N HIS A 76 -2.94 -15.40 7.46
CA HIS A 76 -1.94 -15.32 8.52
C HIS A 76 -0.90 -14.26 8.17
N LEU A 77 -0.63 -13.35 9.10
CA LEU A 77 0.39 -12.32 8.96
C LEU A 77 1.47 -12.55 10.03
N ASP A 78 2.73 -12.58 9.62
CA ASP A 78 3.91 -12.58 10.51
C ASP A 78 4.70 -11.28 10.27
N ALA A 79 4.66 -10.39 11.24
CA ALA A 79 5.36 -9.11 11.23
C ALA A 79 6.62 -9.18 12.10
N ARG A 80 7.70 -8.53 11.64
CA ARG A 80 8.94 -8.35 12.40
C ARG A 80 9.56 -6.99 12.13
N VAL A 81 10.14 -6.37 13.16
CA VAL A 81 10.99 -5.20 12.97
C VAL A 81 12.34 -5.66 12.45
N THR A 82 12.68 -5.31 11.22
CA THR A 82 13.96 -5.69 10.60
C THR A 82 15.07 -4.74 11.01
N ARG A 83 14.75 -3.47 11.21
CA ARG A 83 15.71 -2.46 11.67
C ARG A 83 15.03 -1.26 12.31
N VAL A 84 15.56 -0.83 13.45
CA VAL A 84 15.31 0.51 14.00
C VAL A 84 16.43 1.46 13.58
N PHE A 85 16.06 2.67 13.19
CA PHE A 85 17.00 3.75 12.91
C PHE A 85 17.06 4.70 14.11
N ARG A 86 16.77 5.99 13.94
CA ARG A 86 16.70 6.93 15.07
C ARG A 86 15.27 7.07 15.58
N THR A 87 14.39 7.59 14.73
CA THR A 87 12.98 7.86 15.04
C THR A 87 12.02 6.99 14.22
N SER A 88 12.58 6.14 13.36
CA SER A 88 11.85 5.33 12.40
C SER A 88 12.30 3.88 12.48
N MET A 89 11.45 2.99 12.02
CA MET A 89 11.75 1.57 11.91
C MET A 89 11.23 1.02 10.60
N GLU A 90 11.87 -0.04 10.12
CA GLU A 90 11.37 -0.86 9.04
C GLU A 90 10.68 -2.10 9.65
N VAL A 91 9.45 -2.36 9.21
CA VAL A 91 8.66 -3.53 9.58
C VAL A 91 8.38 -4.34 8.33
N MET A 92 8.81 -5.60 8.33
CA MET A 92 8.51 -6.55 7.26
C MET A 92 7.37 -7.46 7.70
N VAL A 93 6.37 -7.63 6.84
CA VAL A 93 5.19 -8.48 7.08
C VAL A 93 5.10 -9.53 5.98
N LEU A 94 5.17 -10.81 6.39
CA LEU A 94 4.87 -11.94 5.52
C LEU A 94 3.36 -12.22 5.56
N VAL A 95 2.73 -12.27 4.39
CA VAL A 95 1.31 -12.58 4.21
C VAL A 95 1.18 -14.00 3.68
N GLN A 96 0.43 -14.84 4.38
CA GLN A 96 0.16 -16.22 3.98
C GLN A 96 -1.34 -16.51 3.96
N GLY A 97 -1.77 -17.26 2.96
CA GLY A 97 -3.06 -17.93 2.98
C GLY A 97 -2.93 -19.30 3.64
N MET A 98 -4.01 -19.76 4.27
CA MET A 98 -4.09 -21.09 4.86
C MET A 98 -5.48 -21.67 4.66
N ASN A 99 -5.53 -22.92 4.22
CA ASN A 99 -6.76 -23.70 4.16
C ASN A 99 -7.02 -24.32 5.56
N PRO A 100 -8.08 -23.93 6.27
CA PRO A 100 -8.32 -24.39 7.64
C PRO A 100 -8.72 -25.87 7.74
N ARG A 101 -9.10 -26.51 6.63
CA ARG A 101 -9.47 -27.94 6.61
C ARG A 101 -8.28 -28.85 6.37
N THR A 102 -7.37 -28.44 5.47
CA THR A 102 -6.21 -29.26 5.09
C THR A 102 -4.94 -28.87 5.83
N GLY A 103 -4.87 -27.66 6.40
CA GLY A 103 -3.66 -27.09 6.98
C GLY A 103 -2.63 -26.62 5.94
N GLU A 104 -2.95 -26.70 4.64
CA GLU A 104 -2.09 -26.21 3.57
C GLU A 104 -1.90 -24.69 3.70
N THR A 105 -0.66 -24.24 3.53
CA THR A 105 -0.29 -22.81 3.57
C THR A 105 0.44 -22.41 2.30
N TRP A 106 0.26 -21.16 1.89
CA TRP A 106 0.97 -20.59 0.75
C TRP A 106 1.30 -19.12 0.99
N ARG A 107 2.35 -18.63 0.35
CA ARG A 107 2.72 -17.20 0.39
C ARG A 107 1.79 -16.43 -0.53
N THR A 108 1.25 -15.32 -0.02
CA THR A 108 0.45 -14.37 -0.80
C THR A 108 1.28 -13.16 -1.18
N SER A 109 2.04 -12.60 -0.24
CA SER A 109 2.81 -11.38 -0.44
C SER A 109 3.84 -11.20 0.67
N THR A 110 4.82 -10.32 0.44
CA THR A 110 5.60 -9.71 1.50
C THR A 110 5.50 -8.20 1.37
N ALA A 111 5.30 -7.52 2.49
CA ALA A 111 5.23 -6.06 2.56
C ALA A 111 6.35 -5.55 3.46
N THR A 112 6.93 -4.40 3.10
CA THR A 112 7.91 -3.71 3.94
C THR A 112 7.44 -2.29 4.15
N LEU A 113 7.24 -1.90 5.41
CA LEU A 113 6.70 -0.61 5.82
C LEU A 113 7.77 0.17 6.56
N THR A 114 7.87 1.48 6.29
CA THR A 114 8.62 2.41 7.13
C THR A 114 7.64 3.12 8.06
N LEU A 115 7.83 2.94 9.36
CA LEU A 115 7.06 3.61 10.40
C LEU A 115 7.91 4.68 11.08
N VAL A 116 7.29 5.77 11.50
CA VAL A 116 7.90 6.83 12.31
C VAL A 116 7.17 6.94 13.62
N ALA A 117 7.91 6.92 14.73
CA ALA A 117 7.36 7.10 16.05
C ALA A 117 7.18 8.58 16.37
N LEU A 118 6.04 8.92 16.97
CA LEU A 118 5.67 10.31 17.27
C LEU A 118 5.70 10.56 18.79
N GLY A 119 6.21 11.72 19.19
CA GLY A 119 6.11 12.23 20.54
C GLY A 119 4.72 12.80 20.84
N GLU A 120 4.50 13.22 22.08
CA GLU A 120 3.26 13.91 22.50
C GLU A 120 3.02 15.21 21.72
N ASP A 121 4.10 15.82 21.20
CA ASP A 121 4.07 17.02 20.34
C ASP A 121 3.80 16.70 18.86
N GLY A 122 3.54 15.43 18.52
CA GLY A 122 3.36 14.97 17.15
C GLY A 122 4.64 14.94 16.31
N ARG A 123 5.83 15.13 16.92
CA ARG A 123 7.10 15.15 16.19
C ARG A 123 7.83 13.81 16.23
N PRO A 124 8.66 13.50 15.21
CA PRO A 124 9.49 12.30 15.21
C PRO A 124 10.41 12.22 16.44
N THR A 125 10.39 11.09 17.13
CA THR A 125 11.09 10.94 18.42
C THR A 125 11.95 9.67 18.47
N PRO A 126 13.13 9.70 19.14
CA PRO A 126 13.99 8.53 19.24
C PRO A 126 13.33 7.34 19.95
N ILE A 127 13.63 6.13 19.47
CA ILE A 127 13.03 4.87 19.94
C ILE A 127 14.08 3.81 20.27
N PRO A 128 13.73 2.80 21.09
CA PRO A 128 14.63 1.70 21.45
C PRO A 128 15.15 0.95 20.22
N GLN A 129 16.43 0.55 20.24
CA GLN A 129 17.03 -0.19 19.13
C GLN A 129 16.54 -1.64 19.09
N VAL A 130 16.45 -2.23 17.89
CA VAL A 130 16.28 -3.68 17.71
C VAL A 130 17.62 -4.28 17.30
N ILE A 131 18.10 -5.25 18.07
CA ILE A 131 19.43 -5.84 17.93
C ILE A 131 19.31 -7.22 17.25
N PRO A 132 19.88 -7.41 16.05
CA PRO A 132 19.90 -8.71 15.39
C PRO A 132 20.92 -9.65 16.03
N GLU A 133 20.52 -10.89 16.29
CA GLU A 133 21.32 -11.91 16.98
C GLU A 133 21.76 -13.00 15.98
N THR A 134 20.84 -13.51 15.18
CA THR A 134 21.10 -14.59 14.21
C THR A 134 21.69 -14.09 12.88
N PRO A 135 22.34 -14.95 12.08
CA PRO A 135 22.81 -14.59 10.74
C PRO A 135 21.68 -14.06 9.83
N GLU A 136 20.50 -14.67 9.88
CA GLU A 136 19.34 -14.24 9.09
C GLU A 136 18.84 -12.86 9.53
N GLU A 137 18.81 -12.60 10.84
CA GLU A 137 18.42 -11.29 11.37
C GLU A 137 19.42 -10.19 10.97
N LYS A 138 20.73 -10.50 10.99
CA LYS A 138 21.78 -9.58 10.53
C LYS A 138 21.65 -9.28 9.04
N GLN A 139 21.37 -10.28 8.22
CA GLN A 139 21.11 -10.09 6.79
C GLN A 139 19.89 -9.21 6.55
N LEU A 140 18.79 -9.42 7.28
CA LEU A 140 17.59 -8.58 7.20
C LEU A 140 17.90 -7.14 7.61
N TYR A 141 18.68 -6.94 8.67
CA TYR A 141 19.11 -5.64 9.17
C TYR A 141 19.96 -4.85 8.16
N GLU A 142 20.90 -5.54 7.49
CA GLU A 142 21.71 -4.95 6.42
C GLU A 142 20.88 -4.61 5.19
N THR A 143 19.98 -5.51 4.79
CA THR A 143 19.10 -5.29 3.63
C THR A 143 18.13 -4.14 3.89
N ALA A 144 17.66 -3.96 5.13
CA ALA A 144 16.85 -2.82 5.54
C ALA A 144 17.60 -1.48 5.39
N ALA A 145 18.93 -1.47 5.56
CA ALA A 145 19.76 -0.30 5.27
C ALA A 145 19.65 0.11 3.80
N ARG A 146 19.85 -0.86 2.92
CA ARG A 146 19.86 -0.67 1.45
C ARG A 146 18.48 -0.26 0.96
N ARG A 147 17.40 -0.88 1.46
CA ARG A 147 16.02 -0.47 1.14
C ARG A 147 15.76 0.98 1.52
N ARG A 148 16.19 1.40 2.72
CA ARG A 148 16.07 2.80 3.13
C ARG A 148 16.83 3.74 2.20
N GLU A 149 18.06 3.41 1.81
CA GLU A 149 18.86 4.21 0.87
C GLU A 149 18.14 4.34 -0.47
N LEU A 150 17.65 3.23 -1.03
CA LEU A 150 16.89 3.23 -2.28
C LEU A 150 15.65 4.12 -2.18
N ARG A 151 14.87 3.99 -1.11
CA ARG A 151 13.67 4.83 -0.88
C ARG A 151 14.01 6.32 -0.81
N LEU A 152 15.07 6.70 -0.10
CA LEU A 152 15.50 8.10 0.00
C LEU A 152 16.11 8.64 -1.29
N SER A 153 16.70 7.78 -2.11
CA SER A 153 17.26 8.14 -3.43
C SER A 153 16.20 8.27 -4.51
N ARG A 154 14.98 7.75 -4.26
CA ARG A 154 13.89 7.79 -5.23
C ARG A 154 13.53 9.25 -5.53
N PRO A 155 13.48 9.65 -6.82
CA PRO A 155 13.06 10.99 -7.17
C PRO A 155 11.66 11.24 -6.61
N LYS A 156 11.48 12.41 -6.01
CA LYS A 156 10.16 12.84 -5.58
C LYS A 156 9.27 12.95 -6.80
N GLU A 157 8.06 12.44 -6.67
CA GLU A 157 7.10 12.50 -7.74
C GLU A 157 6.75 13.96 -8.07
N VAL A 158 6.86 14.32 -9.35
CA VAL A 158 6.48 15.64 -9.84
C VAL A 158 5.00 15.84 -9.54
N GLU A 159 4.70 16.94 -8.88
CA GLU A 159 3.32 17.34 -8.63
C GLU A 159 2.68 17.74 -9.94
N LEU A 160 1.72 16.93 -10.36
CA LEU A 160 0.87 17.20 -11.51
C LEU A 160 -0.47 17.60 -10.94
N ASP A 161 -0.91 18.83 -11.22
CA ASP A 161 -2.21 19.30 -10.77
C ASP A 161 -3.29 18.84 -11.76
N PHE A 162 -3.96 17.73 -11.44
CA PHE A 162 -5.06 17.20 -12.26
C PHE A 162 -6.38 17.93 -12.03
N ARG A 163 -6.42 19.02 -11.23
CA ARG A 163 -7.66 19.77 -10.96
C ARG A 163 -8.17 20.54 -12.18
N ASP A 164 -7.30 20.82 -13.16
CA ASP A 164 -7.68 21.46 -14.43
C ASP A 164 -8.22 20.47 -15.47
N HIS A 165 -8.22 19.16 -15.18
CA HIS A 165 -8.85 18.16 -16.03
C HIS A 165 -10.27 17.90 -15.56
N ASP A 166 -11.21 18.55 -16.26
CA ASP A 166 -12.63 18.21 -16.23
C ASP A 166 -12.80 16.68 -16.32
N PRO A 167 -13.53 16.02 -15.40
CA PRO A 167 -13.85 14.60 -15.47
C PRO A 167 -14.32 14.13 -16.86
N VAL A 168 -15.00 15.00 -17.62
CA VAL A 168 -15.42 14.71 -19.00
C VAL A 168 -14.21 14.52 -19.93
N SER A 169 -13.18 15.35 -19.76
CA SER A 169 -11.92 15.26 -20.53
C SER A 169 -11.06 14.06 -20.17
N ALA A 170 -11.21 13.52 -18.95
CA ALA A 170 -10.48 12.35 -18.45
C ALA A 170 -11.27 11.03 -18.58
N ALA A 171 -12.49 11.06 -19.13
CA ALA A 171 -13.34 9.87 -19.22
C ALA A 171 -12.69 8.71 -19.99
N HIS A 172 -11.84 8.99 -20.98
CA HIS A 172 -11.10 7.96 -21.71
C HIS A 172 -10.01 7.27 -20.87
N LEU A 173 -9.67 7.82 -19.71
CA LEU A 173 -8.75 7.23 -18.74
C LEU A 173 -9.50 6.42 -17.66
N SER A 174 -10.80 6.11 -17.87
CA SER A 174 -11.65 5.46 -16.87
C SER A 174 -11.61 6.16 -15.52
N PHE A 175 -11.75 7.49 -15.54
CA PHE A 175 -11.73 8.31 -14.34
C PHE A 175 -12.79 7.88 -13.32
N GLU A 176 -12.38 7.76 -12.06
CA GLU A 176 -13.27 7.59 -10.92
C GLU A 176 -12.82 8.51 -9.79
N SER A 177 -13.77 9.01 -8.99
CA SER A 177 -13.50 9.79 -7.80
C SER A 177 -14.41 9.40 -6.64
N THR A 178 -13.89 9.47 -5.42
CA THR A 178 -14.71 9.40 -4.19
C THR A 178 -14.27 10.47 -3.20
N THR A 179 -15.15 10.81 -2.27
CA THR A 179 -14.84 11.72 -1.17
C THR A 179 -15.32 11.12 0.13
N GLU A 180 -14.42 11.04 1.11
CA GLU A 180 -14.68 10.47 2.43
C GLU A 180 -14.25 11.46 3.51
N VAL A 181 -14.89 11.38 4.67
CA VAL A 181 -14.46 12.15 5.85
C VAL A 181 -13.59 11.25 6.73
N CYS A 182 -12.46 11.78 7.20
CA CYS A 182 -11.59 11.08 8.13
C CYS A 182 -12.23 11.05 9.53
N PHE A 183 -12.88 9.94 9.87
CA PHE A 183 -13.47 9.72 11.19
C PHE A 183 -12.50 9.06 12.17
N PRO A 184 -12.71 9.18 13.50
CA PRO A 184 -11.81 8.59 14.50
C PRO A 184 -11.52 7.09 14.30
N GLY A 185 -12.48 6.32 13.79
CA GLY A 185 -12.33 4.87 13.57
C GLY A 185 -11.25 4.46 12.55
N VAL A 186 -10.77 5.39 11.72
CA VAL A 186 -9.70 5.14 10.73
C VAL A 186 -8.36 5.77 11.10
N THR A 187 -8.26 6.30 12.33
CA THR A 187 -7.07 7.02 12.83
C THR A 187 -6.35 6.25 13.94
N ASN A 188 -5.12 6.65 14.23
CA ASN A 188 -4.45 6.33 15.48
C ASN A 188 -4.94 7.25 16.62
N ASP A 189 -4.43 7.03 17.82
CA ASP A 189 -4.76 7.79 19.03
C ASP A 189 -4.31 9.26 19.00
N LEU A 190 -3.45 9.64 18.05
CA LEU A 190 -3.09 11.03 17.76
C LEU A 190 -4.01 11.70 16.73
N GLY A 191 -5.05 10.99 16.26
CA GLY A 191 -5.98 11.50 15.25
C GLY A 191 -5.40 11.53 13.84
N VAL A 192 -4.29 10.83 13.58
CA VAL A 192 -3.71 10.68 12.23
C VAL A 192 -4.26 9.43 11.56
N ALA A 193 -4.73 9.56 10.31
CA ALA A 193 -5.25 8.44 9.54
C ALA A 193 -4.19 7.35 9.33
N LYS A 194 -4.64 6.10 9.41
CA LYS A 194 -3.81 4.93 9.09
C LYS A 194 -3.55 4.86 7.58
N ALA A 195 -2.33 4.57 7.17
CA ALA A 195 -2.00 4.45 5.74
C ALA A 195 -2.77 3.29 5.09
N GLY A 196 -3.03 2.21 5.84
CA GLY A 196 -3.84 1.07 5.39
C GLY A 196 -5.25 1.46 4.96
N TRP A 197 -5.84 2.49 5.56
CA TRP A 197 -7.15 3.00 5.14
C TRP A 197 -7.07 3.69 3.77
N LEU A 198 -6.06 4.54 3.56
CA LEU A 198 -5.83 5.20 2.26
C LEU A 198 -5.49 4.18 1.16
N LEU A 199 -4.63 3.20 1.47
CA LEU A 199 -4.26 2.12 0.57
C LEU A 199 -5.47 1.26 0.17
N SER A 200 -6.34 0.96 1.13
CA SER A 200 -7.54 0.16 0.89
C SER A 200 -8.56 0.90 0.03
N MET A 201 -8.85 2.16 0.39
CA MET A 201 -9.79 2.99 -0.36
C MET A 201 -9.28 3.29 -1.78
N GLY A 202 -7.98 3.56 -1.93
CA GLY A 202 -7.33 3.73 -3.22
C GLY A 202 -7.43 2.48 -4.10
N ASP A 203 -7.22 1.28 -3.52
CA ASP A 203 -7.37 0.02 -4.25
C ASP A 203 -8.82 -0.21 -4.69
N VAL A 204 -9.82 0.06 -3.83
CA VAL A 204 -11.25 -0.07 -4.21
C VAL A 204 -11.57 0.79 -5.44
N LEU A 205 -11.18 2.06 -5.40
CA LEU A 205 -11.47 2.99 -6.48
C LEU A 205 -10.67 2.66 -7.74
N ALA A 206 -9.40 2.32 -7.60
CA ALA A 206 -8.53 1.98 -8.73
C ALA A 206 -8.95 0.66 -9.39
N GLY A 207 -9.41 -0.32 -8.62
CA GLY A 207 -9.97 -1.56 -9.13
C GLY A 207 -11.26 -1.36 -9.92
N LEU A 208 -12.08 -0.36 -9.54
CA LEU A 208 -13.25 0.04 -10.32
C LEU A 208 -12.83 0.64 -11.67
N SER A 209 -11.87 1.58 -11.66
CA SER A 209 -11.31 2.17 -12.88
C SER A 209 -10.75 1.11 -13.84
N ALA A 210 -9.94 0.17 -13.31
CA ALA A 210 -9.39 -0.94 -14.07
C ALA A 210 -10.48 -1.87 -14.64
N SER A 211 -11.50 -2.21 -13.84
CA SER A 211 -12.58 -3.10 -14.27
C SER A 211 -13.49 -2.45 -15.32
N ARG A 212 -13.74 -1.14 -15.20
CA ARG A 212 -14.47 -0.35 -16.20
C ARG A 212 -13.72 -0.36 -17.54
N HIS A 213 -12.41 -0.14 -17.53
CA HIS A 213 -11.59 -0.18 -18.75
C HIS A 213 -11.55 -1.58 -19.38
N ALA A 214 -11.35 -2.61 -18.56
CA ALA A 214 -11.24 -3.98 -19.04
C ALA A 214 -12.58 -4.58 -19.51
N GLY A 215 -13.72 -4.03 -19.07
CA GLY A 215 -15.05 -4.61 -19.31
C GLY A 215 -15.27 -5.94 -18.59
N THR A 216 -14.43 -6.26 -17.62
CA THR A 216 -14.44 -7.51 -16.83
C THR A 216 -13.86 -7.24 -15.45
N ALA A 217 -14.03 -8.20 -14.55
CA ALA A 217 -13.44 -8.09 -13.23
C ALA A 217 -11.91 -8.20 -13.28
N THR A 218 -11.26 -7.54 -12.34
CA THR A 218 -9.81 -7.41 -12.24
C THR A 218 -9.34 -7.76 -10.83
N VAL A 219 -8.08 -8.16 -10.72
CA VAL A 219 -7.42 -8.45 -9.44
C VAL A 219 -6.19 -7.58 -9.27
N THR A 220 -5.93 -7.12 -8.04
CA THR A 220 -4.73 -6.36 -7.70
C THR A 220 -3.52 -7.30 -7.77
N ALA A 221 -2.57 -6.99 -8.64
CA ALA A 221 -1.33 -7.76 -8.80
C ALA A 221 -0.15 -7.10 -8.08
N ALA A 222 -0.14 -5.77 -7.97
CA ALA A 222 0.89 -5.05 -7.23
C ALA A 222 0.42 -3.65 -6.82
N VAL A 223 1.05 -3.13 -5.77
CA VAL A 223 1.10 -1.70 -5.48
C VAL A 223 2.57 -1.26 -5.48
N ASP A 224 2.89 -0.21 -6.23
CA ASP A 224 4.24 0.34 -6.28
C ASP A 224 4.62 0.92 -4.91
N ALA A 225 5.92 1.15 -4.68
CA ALA A 225 6.34 1.84 -3.49
C ALA A 225 5.64 3.21 -3.36
N VAL A 226 5.24 3.59 -2.16
CA VAL A 226 4.49 4.82 -1.84
C VAL A 226 5.07 5.48 -0.61
N ASP A 227 5.13 6.81 -0.63
CA ASP A 227 5.44 7.63 0.55
C ASP A 227 4.17 8.40 0.98
N PHE A 228 4.04 8.66 2.28
CA PHE A 228 2.96 9.45 2.86
C PHE A 228 3.54 10.74 3.45
N PRO A 229 3.87 11.75 2.61
CA PRO A 229 4.53 12.98 3.07
C PRO A 229 3.63 13.84 3.97
N GLU A 230 2.32 13.82 3.73
CA GLU A 230 1.36 14.68 4.42
C GLU A 230 0.38 13.86 5.27
N PRO A 231 0.23 14.15 6.57
CA PRO A 231 -0.69 13.41 7.42
C PRO A 231 -2.15 13.84 7.16
N VAL A 232 -3.07 12.88 7.16
CA VAL A 232 -4.52 13.16 7.17
C VAL A 232 -4.99 13.14 8.61
N GLN A 233 -5.69 14.18 9.04
CA GLN A 233 -6.17 14.34 10.42
C GLN A 233 -7.67 14.02 10.51
N VAL A 234 -8.12 13.64 11.71
CA VAL A 234 -9.57 13.55 12.00
C VAL A 234 -10.28 14.84 11.55
N GLY A 235 -11.41 14.66 10.86
CA GLY A 235 -12.23 15.74 10.31
C GLY A 235 -11.80 16.23 8.93
N ASP A 236 -10.63 15.84 8.42
CA ASP A 236 -10.25 16.18 7.05
C ASP A 236 -11.20 15.50 6.05
N ILE A 237 -11.55 16.25 5.00
CA ILE A 237 -12.27 15.74 3.83
C ILE A 237 -11.21 15.22 2.88
N VAL A 238 -11.23 13.92 2.61
CA VAL A 238 -10.27 13.24 1.76
C VAL A 238 -10.93 12.96 0.41
N GLU A 239 -10.31 13.45 -0.65
CA GLU A 239 -10.74 13.20 -2.02
C GLU A 239 -9.76 12.26 -2.71
N LEU A 240 -10.28 11.20 -3.33
CA LEU A 240 -9.49 10.27 -4.11
C LEU A 240 -9.91 10.35 -5.56
N ARG A 241 -8.93 10.36 -6.44
CA ARG A 241 -9.12 10.37 -7.89
C ARG A 241 -8.27 9.29 -8.52
N THR A 242 -8.82 8.56 -9.49
CA THR A 242 -8.07 7.52 -10.19
C THR A 242 -8.11 7.71 -11.69
N TYR A 243 -7.01 7.33 -12.34
CA TYR A 243 -6.83 7.43 -13.78
C TYR A 243 -6.04 6.21 -14.24
N LEU A 244 -6.51 5.53 -15.28
CA LEU A 244 -5.71 4.54 -15.98
C LEU A 244 -4.55 5.27 -16.67
N THR A 245 -3.31 4.92 -16.34
CA THR A 245 -2.12 5.52 -16.98
C THR A 245 -1.69 4.72 -18.19
N ARG A 246 -1.87 3.39 -18.16
CA ARG A 246 -1.51 2.51 -19.27
C ARG A 246 -2.21 1.15 -19.19
N ALA A 247 -2.71 0.69 -20.33
CA ALA A 247 -3.05 -0.72 -20.54
C ALA A 247 -1.93 -1.44 -21.30
N PHE A 248 -1.54 -2.61 -20.80
CA PHE A 248 -0.60 -3.54 -21.45
C PHE A 248 -1.39 -4.67 -22.12
N ARG A 249 -0.83 -5.88 -22.18
CA ARG A 249 -1.53 -7.03 -22.78
C ARG A 249 -2.71 -7.49 -21.92
N THR A 250 -2.46 -7.86 -20.67
CA THR A 250 -3.47 -8.38 -19.73
C THR A 250 -3.55 -7.58 -18.44
N SER A 251 -2.67 -6.60 -18.28
CA SER A 251 -2.51 -5.81 -17.07
C SER A 251 -2.67 -4.33 -17.37
N MET A 252 -3.02 -3.56 -16.35
CA MET A 252 -3.19 -2.12 -16.43
C MET A 252 -2.53 -1.47 -15.21
N GLU A 253 -1.95 -0.29 -15.41
CA GLU A 253 -1.54 0.58 -14.31
C GLU A 253 -2.62 1.64 -14.10
N VAL A 254 -3.01 1.83 -12.84
CA VAL A 254 -3.94 2.86 -12.39
C VAL A 254 -3.21 3.74 -11.39
N ARG A 255 -3.19 5.04 -11.67
CA ARG A 255 -2.75 6.08 -10.73
C ARG A 255 -3.93 6.44 -9.83
N ALA A 256 -3.71 6.48 -8.51
CA ALA A 256 -4.64 7.00 -7.52
C ALA A 256 -4.00 8.20 -6.82
N GLU A 257 -4.69 9.33 -6.83
CA GLU A 257 -4.28 10.54 -6.13
C GLU A 257 -5.14 10.71 -4.89
N VAL A 258 -4.49 11.06 -3.78
CA VAL A 258 -5.16 11.34 -2.52
C VAL A 258 -4.92 12.81 -2.19
N TRP A 259 -6.01 13.54 -1.98
CA TRP A 259 -6.03 14.93 -1.59
C TRP A 259 -6.78 15.07 -0.27
N LYS A 260 -6.43 16.06 0.55
CA LYS A 260 -7.15 16.42 1.77
C LYS A 260 -7.52 17.90 1.74
N ARG A 261 -8.59 18.27 2.45
CA ARG A 261 -8.93 19.66 2.77
C ARG A 261 -9.64 19.73 4.11
N ARG A 262 -9.42 20.80 4.86
CA ARG A 262 -10.04 20.98 6.19
C ARG A 262 -11.54 21.28 6.12
N THR A 263 -11.95 22.05 5.11
CA THR A 263 -13.36 22.41 4.87
C THR A 263 -13.62 22.39 3.36
N PRO A 264 -14.88 22.39 2.89
CA PRO A 264 -15.18 22.46 1.47
C PRO A 264 -14.57 23.69 0.76
N ALA A 265 -14.37 24.79 1.47
CA ALA A 265 -13.78 26.03 0.96
C ALA A 265 -12.24 26.09 1.08
N SER A 266 -11.62 25.15 1.80
CA SER A 266 -10.17 25.13 1.99
C SER A 266 -9.45 24.69 0.71
N THR A 267 -8.28 25.27 0.45
CA THR A 267 -7.39 24.81 -0.62
C THR A 267 -7.02 23.34 -0.42
N PRO A 268 -7.22 22.46 -1.41
CA PRO A 268 -6.81 21.07 -1.30
C PRO A 268 -5.29 20.93 -1.25
N GLU A 269 -4.82 20.06 -0.36
CA GLU A 269 -3.43 19.67 -0.17
C GLU A 269 -3.24 18.23 -0.63
N ARG A 270 -2.19 17.95 -1.41
CA ARG A 270 -1.92 16.59 -1.87
C ARG A 270 -1.35 15.75 -0.72
N VAL A 271 -1.96 14.58 -0.49
CA VAL A 271 -1.55 13.64 0.54
C VAL A 271 -0.49 12.69 0.00
N THR A 272 -0.83 11.98 -1.09
CA THR A 272 0.04 10.99 -1.72
C THR A 272 -0.46 10.65 -3.12
N THR A 273 0.38 9.95 -3.87
CA THR A 273 0.01 9.31 -5.14
C THR A 273 0.42 7.84 -5.06
N ILE A 274 -0.49 6.96 -5.47
CA ILE A 274 -0.34 5.51 -5.38
C ILE A 274 -0.51 4.93 -6.78
N TYR A 275 0.36 4.01 -7.17
CA TYR A 275 0.23 3.30 -8.44
C TYR A 275 -0.12 1.84 -8.18
N TYR A 276 -1.27 1.44 -8.68
CA TYR A 276 -1.74 0.07 -8.60
C TYR A 276 -1.58 -0.61 -9.96
N THR A 277 -1.29 -1.90 -9.91
CA THR A 277 -1.32 -2.76 -11.09
C THR A 277 -2.42 -3.77 -10.95
N TYR A 278 -3.32 -3.77 -11.91
CA TYR A 278 -4.39 -4.75 -12.02
C TYR A 278 -4.16 -5.71 -13.17
N VAL A 279 -4.66 -6.92 -13.01
CA VAL A 279 -4.73 -7.92 -14.09
C VAL A 279 -6.20 -8.24 -14.33
N ALA A 280 -6.63 -8.14 -15.59
CA ALA A 280 -7.95 -8.59 -15.98
C ALA A 280 -7.95 -10.12 -16.03
N VAL A 281 -8.98 -10.73 -15.45
CA VAL A 281 -9.08 -12.18 -15.36
C VAL A 281 -10.46 -12.68 -15.76
N ASP A 282 -10.53 -13.94 -16.22
CA ASP A 282 -11.79 -14.62 -16.47
C ASP A 282 -12.41 -15.21 -15.18
N ARG A 283 -13.54 -15.91 -15.31
CA ARG A 283 -14.21 -16.58 -14.17
C ARG A 283 -13.36 -17.66 -13.48
N SER A 284 -12.35 -18.19 -14.17
CA SER A 284 -11.40 -19.17 -13.61
C SER A 284 -10.16 -18.53 -12.99
N GLY A 285 -10.04 -17.19 -13.04
CA GLY A 285 -8.89 -16.44 -12.56
C GLY A 285 -7.72 -16.36 -13.54
N ARG A 286 -7.92 -16.77 -14.81
CA ARG A 286 -6.85 -16.72 -15.82
C ARG A 286 -6.73 -15.31 -16.41
N PRO A 287 -5.50 -14.77 -16.60
CA PRO A 287 -5.32 -13.46 -17.22
C PRO A 287 -5.86 -13.40 -18.65
N ILE A 288 -6.66 -12.37 -18.95
CA ILE A 288 -7.23 -12.13 -20.27
C ILE A 288 -6.77 -10.79 -20.87
N PRO A 289 -6.73 -10.66 -22.20
CA PRO A 289 -6.35 -9.41 -22.84
C PRO A 289 -7.29 -8.25 -22.47
N VAL A 290 -6.75 -7.03 -22.41
CA VAL A 290 -7.51 -5.80 -22.17
C VAL A 290 -7.46 -4.87 -23.38
N PRO A 291 -8.46 -3.98 -23.56
CA PRO A 291 -8.37 -2.93 -24.58
C PRO A 291 -7.13 -2.06 -24.37
N PRO A 292 -6.39 -1.67 -25.43
CA PRO A 292 -5.28 -0.74 -25.29
C PRO A 292 -5.79 0.64 -24.88
N LEU A 293 -5.01 1.34 -24.06
CA LEU A 293 -5.27 2.73 -23.71
C LEU A 293 -4.56 3.63 -24.73
N THR A 294 -5.33 4.49 -25.41
CA THR A 294 -4.79 5.50 -26.34
C THR A 294 -4.69 6.84 -25.62
N PRO A 295 -3.49 7.37 -25.34
CA PRO A 295 -3.32 8.71 -24.78
C PRO A 295 -3.82 9.77 -25.77
N LYS A 296 -4.52 10.80 -25.27
CA LYS A 296 -5.11 11.87 -26.09
C LYS A 296 -4.47 13.23 -25.86
N THR A 297 -3.96 13.47 -24.66
CA THR A 297 -3.32 14.74 -24.27
C THR A 297 -1.82 14.56 -24.08
N PRO A 298 -1.02 15.65 -24.08
CA PRO A 298 0.38 15.59 -23.70
C PRO A 298 0.62 15.02 -22.29
N LEU A 299 -0.29 15.30 -21.35
CA LEU A 299 -0.23 14.73 -20.01
C LEU A 299 -0.45 13.22 -20.04
N ASP A 300 -1.46 12.74 -20.79
CA ASP A 300 -1.72 11.31 -20.94
C ASP A 300 -0.50 10.59 -21.53
N GLN A 301 0.13 11.19 -22.55
CA GLN A 301 1.31 10.63 -23.20
C GLN A 301 2.46 10.49 -22.19
N MET A 302 2.72 11.54 -21.40
CA MET A 302 3.73 11.51 -20.35
C MET A 302 3.44 10.44 -19.28
N LEU A 303 2.18 10.32 -18.83
CA LEU A 303 1.78 9.30 -17.86
C LEU A 303 1.93 7.89 -18.44
N TYR A 304 1.58 7.70 -19.71
CA TYR A 304 1.69 6.43 -20.43
C TYR A 304 3.14 5.96 -20.57
N GLU A 305 4.05 6.88 -20.89
CA GLU A 305 5.49 6.61 -20.96
C GLU A 305 6.06 6.29 -19.57
N SER A 306 5.71 7.09 -18.56
CA SER A 306 6.14 6.89 -17.17
C SER A 306 5.66 5.55 -16.62
N ALA A 307 4.43 5.13 -16.94
CA ALA A 307 3.90 3.82 -16.58
C ALA A 307 4.72 2.67 -17.20
N GLY A 308 5.25 2.89 -18.41
CA GLY A 308 6.17 1.96 -19.05
C GLY A 308 7.47 1.77 -18.27
N GLN A 309 8.05 2.88 -17.81
CA GLN A 309 9.29 2.88 -17.02
C GLN A 309 9.06 2.23 -15.65
N ARG A 310 7.99 2.60 -14.93
CA ARG A 310 7.62 1.97 -13.64
C ARG A 310 7.46 0.46 -13.77
N ARG A 311 6.81 -0.02 -14.84
CA ARG A 311 6.70 -1.46 -15.09
C ARG A 311 8.06 -2.13 -15.27
N GLN A 312 8.99 -1.51 -15.99
CA GLN A 312 10.35 -2.08 -16.15
C GLN A 312 11.06 -2.20 -14.81
N VAL A 313 11.00 -1.15 -13.98
CA VAL A 313 11.58 -1.16 -12.62
C VAL A 313 10.98 -2.29 -11.78
N ARG A 314 9.65 -2.45 -11.80
CA ARG A 314 8.98 -3.54 -11.07
C ARG A 314 9.45 -4.93 -11.49
N LEU A 315 9.54 -5.19 -12.80
CA LEU A 315 9.98 -6.49 -13.31
C LEU A 315 11.44 -6.79 -12.94
N ALA A 316 12.31 -5.78 -12.94
CA ALA A 316 13.69 -5.91 -12.48
C ALA A 316 13.77 -6.21 -10.97
N SER A 317 12.96 -5.51 -10.16
CA SER A 317 12.87 -5.75 -8.72
C SER A 317 12.34 -7.15 -8.39
N ALA A 318 11.33 -7.63 -9.11
CA ALA A 318 10.78 -8.97 -8.91
C ALA A 318 11.80 -10.10 -9.15
N GLN A 319 12.72 -9.91 -10.11
CA GLN A 319 13.80 -10.89 -10.39
C GLN A 319 14.94 -10.87 -9.36
N THR A 320 15.04 -9.80 -8.57
CA THR A 320 16.13 -9.60 -7.59
C THR A 320 15.79 -10.19 -6.21
N PHE A 321 14.51 -10.39 -5.92
CA PHE A 321 14.00 -10.86 -4.62
C PHE A 321 13.17 -12.16 -4.70
N SER A 322 13.16 -12.83 -5.87
CA SER A 322 12.55 -14.15 -6.11
C SER A 322 13.52 -15.30 -5.85
#